data_AF-A0A1Y3N5T6-F1
#
_entry.id   AF-A0A1Y3N5T6-F1
#
_cell.length_a   1.000
_cell.length_b   1.000
_cell.length_c   1.000
_cell.angle_alpha   90.00
_cell.angle_beta   90.00
_cell.angle_gamma   90.00
#
_symmetry.space_group_name_H-M   'P 1'
#
loop_
_entity.id
_entity.type
_entity.pdbx_description
1 polymer ?
#
loop_
_entity_poly.entity_id
_entity_poly.type
_entity_poly.pdbx_seq_one_letter_code
_entity_poly.pdbx_strand_id
1 'polypeptide(L)'
;MLYTLIMLAIVCLLATVLLLDFIAVIPKFGSEHFGAPDDIKDMMKNIPDRPWYINVLGVVIMIAAFLGCIAVLVWAGVDAVHKDMTFVQIFLRFLIIFEGYKLYDIICFDWIMLTVMKFPQKLYPETKGAKGYDSFGFNAKSQLAKLFFIFPLICLVLAAILSIL
;
A
#
# COMPACT_ATOMS: atom_id res chain seq x y z
N MET A 1 14.59 11.08 -14.08
CA MET A 1 14.67 9.87 -13.24
C MET A 1 14.73 10.18 -11.74
N LEU A 2 15.57 11.09 -11.24
CA LEU A 2 15.63 11.41 -9.80
C LEU A 2 14.28 11.78 -9.18
N TYR A 3 13.51 12.68 -9.81
CA TYR A 3 12.15 13.02 -9.34
C TYR A 3 11.21 11.83 -9.23
N THR A 4 11.30 10.87 -10.16
CA THR A 4 10.51 9.64 -10.11
C THR A 4 10.86 8.79 -8.87
N LEU A 5 12.15 8.70 -8.52
CA LEU A 5 12.58 7.99 -7.32
C LEU A 5 12.15 8.70 -6.04
N ILE A 6 12.15 10.03 -6.03
CA ILE A 6 11.61 10.83 -4.91
C ILE A 6 10.10 10.58 -4.76
N MET A 7 9.35 10.62 -5.86
CA MET A 7 7.90 10.32 -5.87
C MET A 7 7.63 8.91 -5.34
N LEU A 8 8.39 7.91 -5.81
CA LEU A 8 8.31 6.54 -5.32
C LEU A 8 8.58 6.47 -3.81
N ALA A 9 9.65 7.12 -3.33
CA ALA A 9 9.98 7.13 -1.91
C ALA A 9 8.86 7.74 -1.05
N ILE A 10 8.22 8.82 -1.52
CA ILE A 10 7.07 9.43 -0.85
C ILE A 10 5.87 8.46 -0.84
N VAL A 11 5.56 7.80 -1.95
CA VAL A 11 4.47 6.80 -2.02
C VAL A 11 4.74 5.65 -1.04
N CYS A 12 5.98 5.12 -0.99
CA CYS A 12 6.34 4.08 -0.05
C CYS A 12 6.17 4.55 1.40
N LEU A 13 6.61 5.76 1.73
CA LEU A 13 6.45 6.34 3.07
C LEU A 13 4.99 6.48 3.46
N LEU A 14 4.15 7.01 2.56
CA LEU A 14 2.71 7.13 2.79
C LEU A 14 2.04 5.77 2.97
N ALA A 15 2.45 4.76 2.21
CA ALA A 15 1.97 3.39 2.40
C ALA A 15 2.40 2.79 3.73
N THR A 16 3.62 3.08 4.21
CA THR A 16 4.06 2.69 5.55
C THR A 16 3.20 3.32 6.63
N VAL A 17 2.93 4.62 6.52
CA VAL A 17 2.03 5.32 7.46
C VAL A 17 0.65 4.66 7.45
N LEU A 18 0.09 4.37 6.28
CA LEU A 18 -1.22 3.74 6.12
C LEU A 18 -1.28 2.35 6.76
N LEU A 19 -0.28 1.50 6.51
CA LEU A 19 -0.27 0.15 7.06
C LEU A 19 0.01 0.12 8.56
N LEU A 20 0.86 1.02 9.06
CA LEU A 20 1.03 1.19 10.50
C LEU A 20 -0.25 1.69 11.16
N ASP A 21 -1.01 2.58 10.51
CA ASP A 21 -2.31 3.03 11.00
C ASP A 21 -3.31 1.86 11.08
N PHE A 22 -3.39 1.04 10.03
CA PHE A 22 -4.25 -0.15 9.97
C PHE A 22 -3.89 -1.23 10.97
N ILE A 23 -2.64 -1.31 11.43
CA ILE A 23 -2.22 -2.31 12.42
C ILE A 23 -2.27 -1.72 13.82
N ALA A 24 -1.81 -0.48 14.02
CA ALA A 24 -1.56 0.06 15.35
C ALA A 24 -2.64 1.01 15.86
N VAL A 25 -3.40 1.68 14.99
CA VAL A 25 -4.37 2.71 15.37
C VAL A 25 -5.80 2.21 15.19
N ILE A 26 -6.12 1.67 14.00
CA ILE A 26 -7.45 1.13 13.63
C ILE A 26 -7.38 -0.35 13.22
N PRO A 27 -6.89 -1.26 14.12
CA PRO A 27 -6.65 -2.68 13.83
C PRO A 27 -7.86 -3.45 13.32
N LYS A 28 -9.05 -3.22 13.90
CA LYS A 28 -10.29 -3.89 13.49
C LYS A 28 -10.62 -3.56 12.04
N PHE A 29 -10.66 -2.26 11.73
CA PHE A 29 -10.91 -1.76 10.38
C PHE A 29 -9.87 -2.28 9.37
N GLY A 30 -8.59 -2.21 9.73
CA GLY A 30 -7.48 -2.71 8.93
C GLY A 30 -7.62 -4.19 8.59
N SER A 31 -7.86 -5.03 9.60
CA SER A 31 -8.02 -6.48 9.41
C SER A 31 -9.23 -6.84 8.54
N GLU A 32 -10.33 -6.14 8.69
CA GLU A 32 -11.59 -6.42 7.98
C GLU A 32 -11.52 -6.03 6.50
N HIS A 33 -10.93 -4.87 6.19
CA HIS A 33 -10.98 -4.29 4.84
C HIS A 33 -9.72 -4.53 3.99
N PHE A 34 -8.55 -4.78 4.62
CA PHE A 34 -7.27 -4.86 3.91
C PHE A 34 -6.71 -6.28 3.80
N GLY A 35 -7.61 -7.27 3.70
CA GLY A 35 -7.27 -8.61 3.22
C GLY A 35 -6.58 -9.51 4.25
N ALA A 36 -6.78 -9.28 5.55
CA ALA A 36 -6.31 -10.25 6.54
C ALA A 36 -6.99 -11.62 6.33
N PRO A 37 -6.30 -12.73 6.63
CA PRO A 37 -6.91 -14.05 6.75
C PRO A 37 -8.11 -14.08 7.72
N ASP A 38 -9.08 -14.95 7.46
CA ASP A 38 -10.35 -14.95 8.21
C ASP A 38 -10.17 -15.31 9.69
N ASP A 39 -9.19 -16.17 10.01
CA ASP A 39 -8.82 -16.48 11.40
C ASP A 39 -8.31 -15.24 12.15
N ILE A 40 -7.47 -14.41 11.50
CA ILE A 40 -7.01 -13.15 12.07
C ILE A 40 -8.17 -12.16 12.24
N LYS A 41 -9.07 -12.05 11.26
CA LYS A 41 -10.26 -11.17 11.36
C LYS A 41 -11.13 -11.54 12.56
N ASP A 42 -11.42 -12.82 12.73
CA ASP A 42 -12.29 -13.28 13.81
C ASP A 42 -11.65 -13.08 15.18
N MET A 43 -10.34 -13.30 15.30
CA MET A 43 -9.60 -12.99 16.52
C MET A 43 -9.56 -11.48 16.80
N MET A 44 -9.42 -10.65 15.76
CA MET A 44 -9.39 -9.18 15.89
C MET A 44 -10.75 -8.58 16.28
N LYS A 45 -11.88 -9.24 16.01
CA LYS A 45 -13.19 -8.77 16.51
C LYS A 45 -13.26 -8.76 18.04
N ASN A 46 -12.54 -9.69 18.67
CA ASN A 46 -12.58 -9.91 20.12
C ASN A 46 -11.66 -8.98 20.92
N ILE A 47 -10.77 -8.21 20.26
CA ILE A 47 -9.95 -7.22 20.97
C ILE A 47 -10.83 -6.05 21.47
N PRO A 48 -10.50 -5.43 22.62
CA PRO A 48 -11.28 -4.33 23.16
C PRO A 48 -11.35 -3.15 22.18
N ASP A 49 -12.50 -2.49 22.15
CA ASP A 49 -12.67 -1.29 21.32
C ASP A 49 -11.79 -0.15 21.80
N ARG A 50 -11.28 0.61 20.84
CA ARG A 50 -10.52 1.82 21.14
C ARG A 50 -11.44 3.00 21.40
N PRO A 51 -11.01 3.99 22.20
CA PRO A 51 -11.71 5.25 22.35
C PRO A 51 -12.02 5.88 21.00
N TRP A 52 -13.20 6.48 20.88
CA TRP A 52 -13.70 7.03 19.61
C TRP A 52 -12.74 8.02 18.94
N TYR A 53 -12.02 8.83 19.72
CA TYR A 53 -11.09 9.84 19.19
C TYR A 53 -9.85 9.21 18.53
N ILE A 54 -9.42 8.01 18.95
CA ILE A 54 -8.34 7.26 18.30
C ILE A 54 -8.81 6.73 16.95
N ASN A 55 -10.05 6.24 16.88
CA ASN A 55 -10.63 5.78 15.62
C ASN A 55 -10.78 6.95 14.63
N VAL A 56 -11.23 8.12 15.10
CA VAL A 56 -11.28 9.34 14.28
C VAL A 56 -9.89 9.73 13.80
N LEU A 57 -8.87 9.70 14.67
CA LEU A 57 -7.49 9.98 14.29
C LEU A 57 -7.01 9.03 13.18
N GLY A 58 -7.25 7.73 13.32
CA GLY A 58 -6.84 6.76 12.30
C GLY A 58 -7.55 6.99 10.96
N VAL A 59 -8.85 7.27 10.97
CA VAL A 59 -9.57 7.61 9.73
C VAL A 59 -9.01 8.88 9.06
N VAL A 60 -8.65 9.90 9.84
CA VAL A 60 -8.01 11.12 9.32
C VAL A 60 -6.64 10.80 8.71
N ILE A 61 -5.81 10.00 9.38
CA ILE A 61 -4.50 9.56 8.87
C ILE A 61 -4.69 8.78 7.57
N MET A 62 -5.61 7.83 7.54
CA MET A 62 -5.94 7.03 6.35
C MET A 62 -6.32 7.91 5.17
N ILE A 63 -7.28 8.83 5.36
CA ILE A 63 -7.73 9.74 4.29
C ILE A 63 -6.57 10.62 3.81
N ALA A 64 -5.80 11.20 4.73
CA ALA A 64 -4.66 12.04 4.39
C ALA A 64 -3.60 11.28 3.59
N ALA A 65 -3.29 10.04 3.96
CA ALA A 65 -2.33 9.20 3.26
C ALA A 65 -2.82 8.82 1.85
N PHE A 66 -4.10 8.44 1.69
CA PHE A 66 -4.68 8.16 0.38
C PHE A 66 -4.66 9.38 -0.53
N LEU A 67 -5.08 10.54 -0.03
CA LEU A 67 -5.02 11.80 -0.77
C LEU A 67 -3.58 12.17 -1.11
N GLY A 68 -2.63 11.91 -0.22
CA GLY A 68 -1.19 12.08 -0.47
C GLY A 68 -0.71 11.23 -1.64
N CYS A 69 -1.06 9.94 -1.69
CA CYS A 69 -0.70 9.06 -2.80
C CYS A 69 -1.28 9.57 -4.12
N ILE A 70 -2.55 9.97 -4.14
CA ILE A 70 -3.20 10.55 -5.33
C ILE A 70 -2.48 11.83 -5.76
N ALA A 71 -2.17 12.72 -4.81
CA ALA A 71 -1.46 13.97 -5.10
C ALA A 71 -0.09 13.72 -5.73
N VAL A 72 0.67 12.72 -5.27
CA VAL A 72 1.96 12.34 -5.88
C VAL A 72 1.78 11.80 -7.29
N LEU A 73 0.74 11.00 -7.55
CA LEU A 73 0.46 10.48 -8.90
C LEU A 73 0.03 11.61 -9.86
N VAL A 74 -0.80 12.53 -9.40
CA VAL A 74 -1.16 13.74 -10.16
C VAL A 74 0.09 14.58 -10.44
N TRP A 75 0.93 14.80 -9.43
CA TRP A 75 2.20 15.51 -9.61
C TRP A 75 3.11 14.83 -10.63
N ALA A 76 3.21 13.49 -10.61
CA ALA A 76 3.98 12.73 -11.59
C ALA A 76 3.50 12.93 -13.03
N GLY A 77 2.18 13.01 -13.22
CA GLY A 77 1.56 13.29 -14.52
C GLY A 77 1.74 14.73 -14.98
N VAL A 78 1.45 15.70 -14.10
CA VAL A 78 1.64 17.13 -14.36
C VAL A 78 3.11 17.43 -14.71
N ASP A 79 4.06 16.90 -13.92
CA ASP A 79 5.49 17.06 -14.17
C ASP A 79 5.94 16.40 -15.49
N ALA A 80 5.25 15.35 -15.93
CA ALA A 80 5.57 14.69 -17.20
C ALA A 80 5.16 15.55 -18.41
N VAL A 81 3.95 16.13 -18.37
CA VAL A 81 3.45 17.04 -19.40
C VAL A 81 4.31 18.30 -19.48
N HIS A 82 4.62 18.93 -18.34
CA HIS A 82 5.47 20.13 -18.31
C HIS A 82 6.91 19.93 -18.83
N LYS A 83 7.37 18.68 -18.92
CA LYS A 83 8.71 18.32 -19.39
C LYS A 83 8.68 17.72 -20.79
N ASP A 84 7.54 17.77 -21.48
CA ASP A 84 7.33 17.21 -22.82
C ASP A 84 7.83 15.75 -22.91
N MET A 85 7.57 14.96 -21.86
CA MET A 85 8.06 13.59 -21.79
C MET A 85 7.43 12.73 -22.89
N THR A 86 8.24 11.86 -23.51
CA THR A 86 7.71 10.93 -24.52
C THR A 86 6.86 9.85 -23.86
N PHE A 87 5.99 9.20 -24.64
CA PHE A 87 5.18 8.05 -24.19
C PHE A 87 6.00 7.02 -23.39
N VAL A 88 7.18 6.64 -23.89
CA VAL A 88 8.04 5.65 -23.24
C VAL A 88 8.56 6.15 -21.90
N GLN A 89 8.93 7.44 -21.80
CA GLN A 89 9.39 8.04 -20.55
C GLN A 89 8.28 8.08 -19.49
N ILE A 90 7.07 8.44 -19.90
CA ILE A 90 5.89 8.47 -19.02
C ILE A 90 5.56 7.06 -18.54
N PHE A 91 5.52 6.09 -19.46
CA PHE A 91 5.27 4.69 -19.15
C PHE A 91 6.26 4.18 -18.11
N LEU A 92 7.57 4.36 -18.35
CA LEU A 92 8.61 3.92 -17.43
C LEU A 92 8.52 4.63 -16.06
N ARG A 93 8.17 5.93 -16.03
CA ARG A 93 7.98 6.67 -14.78
C ARG A 93 6.89 6.03 -13.93
N PHE A 94 5.70 5.82 -14.49
CA PHE A 94 4.60 5.22 -13.73
C PHE A 94 4.88 3.76 -13.39
N LEU A 95 5.51 3.00 -14.30
CA LEU A 95 5.91 1.62 -14.02
C LEU A 95 6.85 1.54 -12.82
N ILE A 96 7.86 2.41 -12.75
CA ILE A 96 8.77 2.48 -11.60
C ILE A 96 8.01 2.81 -10.31
N ILE A 97 7.06 3.74 -10.35
CA ILE A 97 6.29 4.12 -9.15
C ILE A 97 5.38 2.97 -8.70
N PHE A 98 4.57 2.42 -9.59
CA PHE A 98 3.60 1.35 -9.25
C PHE A 98 4.30 0.04 -8.87
N GLU A 99 5.23 -0.43 -9.71
CA GLU A 99 5.96 -1.68 -9.44
C GLU A 99 6.92 -1.54 -8.26
N GLY A 100 7.60 -0.38 -8.15
CA GLY A 100 8.50 -0.10 -7.04
C GLY A 100 7.78 -0.08 -5.71
N TYR A 101 6.62 0.60 -5.64
CA TYR A 101 5.75 0.55 -4.46
C TYR A 101 5.32 -0.89 -4.18
N LYS A 102 4.97 -1.66 -5.22
CA LYS A 102 4.47 -3.00 -5.00
C LYS A 102 5.51 -3.96 -4.46
N LEU A 103 6.73 -3.88 -4.99
CA LEU A 103 7.87 -4.62 -4.48
C LEU A 103 8.19 -4.20 -3.04
N TYR A 104 8.16 -2.90 -2.75
CA TYR A 104 8.31 -2.40 -1.38
C TYR A 104 7.25 -3.01 -0.44
N ASP A 105 5.99 -3.06 -0.88
CA ASP A 105 4.90 -3.60 -0.08
C ASP A 105 5.10 -5.09 0.27
N ILE A 106 5.46 -5.90 -0.74
CA ILE A 106 5.72 -7.33 -0.57
C ILE A 106 6.93 -7.57 0.35
N ILE A 107 8.00 -6.80 0.20
CA ILE A 107 9.24 -7.00 0.97
C ILE A 107 9.06 -6.49 2.40
N CYS A 108 8.61 -5.25 2.57
CA CYS A 108 8.58 -4.60 3.88
C CYS A 108 7.38 -5.04 4.72
N PHE A 109 6.18 -5.15 4.14
CA PHE A 109 4.99 -5.50 4.90
C PHE A 109 4.76 -7.01 4.90
N ASP A 110 4.57 -7.61 3.73
CA ASP A 110 4.22 -9.04 3.66
C ASP A 110 5.35 -9.91 4.25
N TRP A 111 6.62 -9.60 3.94
CA TRP A 111 7.74 -10.42 4.41
C TRP A 111 8.30 -9.94 5.74
N ILE A 112 8.92 -8.76 5.78
CA ILE A 112 9.65 -8.31 6.98
C ILE A 112 8.70 -8.11 8.17
N MET A 113 7.62 -7.34 7.99
CA MET A 113 6.72 -7.00 9.10
C MET A 113 5.86 -8.19 9.57
N LEU A 114 5.21 -8.89 8.64
CA LEU A 114 4.29 -9.99 9.00
C LEU A 114 5.02 -11.29 9.35
N THR A 115 6.04 -11.71 8.58
CA THR A 115 6.66 -13.03 8.78
C THR A 115 7.90 -13.00 9.65
N VAL A 116 8.83 -12.08 9.40
CA VAL A 116 10.12 -12.04 10.12
C VAL A 116 9.91 -11.41 11.51
N MET A 117 9.28 -10.24 11.55
CA MET A 117 9.06 -9.52 12.81
C MET A 117 7.84 -10.01 13.58
N LYS A 118 6.88 -10.67 12.92
CA LYS A 118 5.57 -11.03 13.47
C LYS A 118 4.92 -9.86 14.21
N PHE A 119 5.01 -8.67 13.63
CA PHE A 119 4.71 -7.41 14.31
C PHE A 119 3.26 -7.33 14.83
N PRO A 120 2.21 -7.72 14.05
CA PRO A 120 0.85 -7.73 14.58
C PRO A 120 0.66 -8.66 15.78
N GLN A 121 1.31 -9.84 15.80
CA GLN A 121 1.24 -10.76 16.96
C GLN A 121 1.91 -10.19 18.22
N LYS A 122 2.90 -9.30 18.06
CA LYS A 122 3.54 -8.61 19.18
C LYS A 122 2.64 -7.52 19.75
N LEU A 123 1.90 -6.80 18.90
CA LEU A 123 0.95 -5.77 19.31
C LEU A 123 -0.34 -6.35 19.89
N TYR A 124 -0.81 -7.48 19.33
CA TYR A 124 -2.02 -8.17 19.76
C TYR A 124 -1.70 -9.63 20.09
N PRO A 125 -1.18 -9.91 21.31
CA PRO A 125 -0.90 -11.27 21.76
C PRO A 125 -2.11 -12.20 21.71
N GLU A 126 -3.32 -11.65 21.73
CA GLU A 126 -4.60 -12.36 21.59
C GLU A 126 -4.72 -13.06 20.23
N THR A 127 -4.02 -12.58 19.20
CA THR A 127 -4.02 -13.17 17.86
C THR A 127 -2.94 -14.24 17.69
N LYS A 128 -2.18 -14.58 18.74
CA LYS A 128 -1.17 -15.65 18.69
C LYS A 128 -1.82 -16.99 18.37
N GLY A 129 -1.21 -17.74 17.46
CA GLY A 129 -1.71 -19.04 16.99
C GLY A 129 -2.61 -18.98 15.76
N ALA A 130 -2.93 -17.78 15.23
CA ALA A 130 -3.57 -17.67 13.94
C ALA A 130 -2.65 -18.23 12.84
N LYS A 131 -3.14 -19.23 12.10
CA LYS A 131 -2.42 -19.89 11.01
C LYS A 131 -2.16 -18.94 9.84
N GLY A 132 -2.98 -17.90 9.71
CA GLY A 132 -2.81 -16.84 8.73
C GLY A 132 -1.45 -16.14 8.80
N TYR A 133 -0.86 -16.01 9.99
CA TYR A 133 0.45 -15.37 10.16
C TYR A 133 1.64 -16.21 9.67
N ASP A 134 1.48 -17.54 9.57
CA ASP A 134 2.52 -18.43 9.06
C ASP A 134 2.37 -18.66 7.53
N SER A 135 1.32 -18.10 6.92
CA SER A 135 1.02 -18.23 5.49
C SER A 135 1.54 -17.04 4.69
N PHE A 136 2.86 -16.97 4.49
CA PHE A 136 3.45 -15.98 3.58
C PHE A 136 2.86 -16.15 2.17
N GLY A 137 2.41 -15.04 1.56
CA GLY A 137 1.90 -15.08 0.19
C GLY A 137 0.49 -15.66 0.05
N PHE A 138 -0.36 -15.62 1.09
CA PHE A 138 -1.79 -15.97 0.94
C PHE A 138 -2.47 -15.17 -0.20
N ASN A 139 -1.96 -13.97 -0.51
CA ASN A 139 -2.43 -13.12 -1.60
C ASN A 139 -1.58 -13.21 -2.89
N ALA A 140 -0.64 -14.14 -3.01
CA ALA A 140 0.37 -14.16 -4.07
C ALA A 140 -0.22 -14.12 -5.48
N LYS A 141 -1.33 -14.83 -5.74
CA LYS A 141 -2.03 -14.80 -7.03
C LYS A 141 -2.49 -13.38 -7.40
N SER A 142 -3.04 -12.64 -6.44
CA SER A 142 -3.47 -11.25 -6.61
C SER A 142 -2.27 -10.31 -6.77
N GLN A 143 -1.18 -10.53 -6.01
CA GLN A 143 0.04 -9.73 -6.14
C GLN A 143 0.66 -9.90 -7.54
N LEU A 144 0.73 -11.14 -8.06
CA LEU A 144 1.23 -11.43 -9.41
C LEU A 144 0.35 -10.81 -10.49
N ALA A 145 -0.97 -10.89 -10.33
CA ALA A 145 -1.90 -10.24 -11.26
C ALA A 145 -1.68 -8.73 -11.33
N LYS A 146 -1.41 -8.09 -10.18
CA LYS A 146 -1.11 -6.65 -10.11
C LYS A 146 0.21 -6.32 -10.82
N LEU A 147 1.28 -7.05 -10.50
CA LEU A 147 2.64 -6.83 -10.99
C LEU A 147 2.77 -7.03 -12.52
N PHE A 148 2.08 -8.03 -13.07
CA PHE A 148 2.28 -8.41 -14.47
C PHE A 148 1.19 -7.93 -15.42
N PHE A 149 0.00 -7.60 -14.93
CA PHE A 149 -1.13 -7.24 -15.79
C PHE A 149 -1.75 -5.90 -15.42
N ILE A 150 -2.19 -5.72 -14.17
CA ILE A 150 -2.99 -4.53 -13.81
C ILE A 150 -2.15 -3.26 -13.84
N PHE A 151 -1.00 -3.23 -13.15
CA PHE A 151 -0.18 -2.03 -13.10
C PHE A 151 0.48 -1.69 -14.44
N PRO A 152 1.04 -2.65 -15.21
CA PRO A 152 1.53 -2.34 -16.55
C PRO A 152 0.45 -1.77 -17.47
N LEU A 153 -0.79 -2.30 -17.41
CA LEU A 153 -1.91 -1.79 -18.21
C LEU A 153 -2.29 -0.37 -17.81
N ILE A 154 -2.38 -0.07 -16.51
CA ILE A 154 -2.65 1.28 -16.02
C ILE A 154 -1.55 2.24 -16.48
N CYS A 155 -0.29 1.83 -16.41
CA CYS A 155 0.84 2.64 -16.88
C CYS A 155 0.76 2.93 -18.38
N LEU A 156 0.36 1.95 -19.20
CA LEU A 156 0.15 2.14 -20.64
C LEU A 156 -0.95 3.18 -20.92
N VAL A 157 -2.08 3.08 -20.22
CA VAL A 157 -3.21 4.01 -20.37
C VAL A 157 -2.79 5.43 -19.94
N LEU A 158 -2.13 5.57 -18.79
CA LEU A 158 -1.63 6.87 -18.33
C LEU A 158 -0.63 7.47 -19.31
N ALA A 159 0.31 6.67 -19.81
CA ALA A 159 1.28 7.12 -20.80
C ALA A 159 0.61 7.59 -22.09
N ALA A 160 -0.40 6.85 -22.59
CA ALA A 160 -1.14 7.23 -23.78
C ALA A 160 -1.84 8.57 -23.61
N ILE A 161 -2.58 8.74 -22.50
CA ILE A 161 -3.33 9.97 -22.20
C ILE A 161 -2.39 11.16 -22.00
N LEU A 162 -1.33 11.00 -21.22
CA LEU A 162 -0.43 12.10 -20.90
C LEU A 162 0.50 12.48 -22.05
N SER A 163 0.79 11.55 -22.97
CA SER A 163 1.66 11.84 -24.13
C SER A 163 1.01 12.70 -25.22
N ILE A 164 -0.31 12.89 -25.14
CA ILE A 164 -1.09 13.69 -26.10
C ILE A 164 -1.59 15.02 -25.50
N LEU A 165 -1.27 15.28 -24.23
CA LEU A 165 -1.53 16.53 -23.51
C LEU A 165 -0.29 17.41 -23.54
#